data_AF-A0A8J5IIE2-F1
#
_entry.id   AF-A0A8J5IIE2-F1
#
_cell.length_a   1.000
_cell.length_b   1.000
_cell.length_c   1.000
_cell.angle_alpha   90.00
_cell.angle_beta   90.00
_cell.angle_gamma   90.00
#
_symmetry.space_group_name_H-M   'P 1'
#
loop_
_entity.id
_entity.type
_entity.pdbx_description
1 polymer ?
#
loop_
_entity_poly.entity_id
_entity_poly.type
_entity_poly.pdbx_seq_one_letter_code
_entity_poly.pdbx_strand_id
1 'polypeptide(L)'
;MFLKALLFVGVCIASALTSTAALTKGHDLSSVGIMEASQGAKWISTSGKTTTIESILGGGGMDTVRLRLWTSGDYNLTYTLSMAKRFSKAGYKIYLDMHFSDTISNGDYSKFATLWKAARQGVTAAVAAGTKQPKVMIHIDNGWRYSSVSAFFKGLFATGTVTTSDVDVFGFSFYPFYGVEATIDALKSSFTQIAKDYNKPLYVAETDWPVACENVTLSADYPVSAEGQTQWVTAIKDVLEGLPNDLGAGIFYWEPAYLSVASLGSSCQSALVFDVDWSNWPTTYATALSSVNMFANVLGTANMLLQTALLFGACFASMLDATAALVKGHDLSSVGLMETSQGANWISTSGNTTSIESILGAGGMDTVRLRIWTSGDYDLDYTLALAQRFSKAGYKIYLDMHFSDTWADPTDQAIPSSWDDSSVTTLAADLQAYVTSTLKSFTDGGVDLEILSLGNEITNGFLFPTGKIKDDYSNFATLWKAARQGVTDAVSAGTTQPMVMIHLDNGWKYETMSWFFKSPLTSSLTQLANTYKKPIYIAETDWPTECTKVTLSASYPVSAQGQSEWVVAVMKVLESLPSSLGAGIFYWEPAYLTVASLGSSCESALLFSVKWDNGPKAYATALSSVNMFT
;
A
#
# COMPACT_ATOMS: atom_id res chain seq x y z
N MET A 1 30.13 -14.26 -33.88
CA MET A 1 29.72 -13.49 -32.69
C MET A 1 28.21 -13.28 -32.63
N PHE A 2 27.52 -12.91 -33.71
CA PHE A 2 26.06 -12.77 -33.75
C PHE A 2 25.25 -14.04 -33.40
N LEU A 3 25.73 -15.23 -33.80
CA LEU A 3 25.05 -16.50 -33.47
C LEU A 3 25.22 -16.95 -32.00
N LYS A 4 26.26 -16.49 -31.31
CA LYS A 4 26.47 -16.78 -29.87
C LYS A 4 25.60 -15.88 -28.98
N ALA A 5 25.25 -14.67 -29.45
CA ALA A 5 24.31 -13.79 -28.77
C ALA A 5 22.87 -14.34 -28.81
N LEU A 6 22.43 -14.94 -29.93
CA LEU A 6 21.11 -15.59 -29.99
C LEU A 6 20.99 -16.83 -29.09
N LEU A 7 22.08 -17.60 -28.92
CA LEU A 7 22.07 -18.75 -28.01
C LEU A 7 22.10 -18.34 -26.53
N PHE A 8 22.72 -17.20 -26.18
CA PHE A 8 22.76 -16.69 -24.80
C PHE A 8 21.44 -16.02 -24.39
N VAL A 9 20.77 -15.32 -25.32
CA VAL A 9 19.41 -14.79 -25.14
C VAL A 9 18.41 -15.93 -24.91
N GLY A 10 18.56 -17.06 -25.59
CA GLY A 10 17.72 -18.24 -25.38
C GLY A 10 17.88 -18.93 -24.01
N VAL A 11 19.03 -18.75 -23.33
CA VAL A 11 19.30 -19.36 -22.03
C VAL A 11 19.01 -18.40 -20.87
N CYS A 12 19.18 -17.09 -21.04
CA CYS A 12 18.84 -16.09 -20.02
C CYS A 12 17.34 -15.82 -19.87
N ILE A 13 16.53 -16.04 -20.92
CA ILE A 13 15.05 -15.98 -20.82
C ILE A 13 14.50 -17.11 -19.94
N ALA A 14 15.23 -18.21 -19.76
CA ALA A 14 14.77 -19.34 -18.95
C ALA A 14 15.06 -19.21 -17.44
N SER A 15 15.89 -18.25 -17.01
CA SER A 15 16.37 -18.16 -15.61
C SER A 15 15.96 -16.90 -14.85
N ALA A 16 15.14 -16.02 -15.43
CA ALA A 16 14.62 -14.79 -14.78
C ALA A 16 13.08 -14.74 -14.71
N LEU A 17 12.41 -15.86 -14.95
CA LEU A 17 10.98 -16.05 -14.70
C LEU A 17 10.83 -16.97 -13.48
N THR A 18 11.09 -16.46 -12.27
CA THR A 18 10.29 -16.94 -11.14
C THR A 18 8.95 -16.25 -11.29
N SER A 19 8.03 -16.89 -12.02
CA SER A 19 6.65 -16.42 -12.10
C SER A 19 6.10 -16.39 -10.68
N THR A 20 5.86 -15.21 -10.12
CA THR A 20 4.76 -15.10 -9.17
C THR A 20 3.54 -15.51 -10.00
N ALA A 21 2.96 -16.66 -9.66
CA ALA A 21 1.84 -17.17 -10.44
C ALA A 21 0.70 -16.16 -10.28
N ALA A 22 0.30 -15.52 -11.39
CA ALA A 22 -0.83 -14.59 -11.37
C ALA A 22 -2.03 -15.26 -10.70
N LEU A 23 -2.70 -14.53 -9.79
CA LEU A 23 -3.85 -15.05 -9.07
C LEU A 23 -4.89 -15.59 -10.06
N THR A 24 -5.46 -16.75 -9.72
CA THR A 24 -6.69 -17.22 -10.36
C THR A 24 -7.83 -16.30 -9.92
N LYS A 25 -8.57 -15.71 -10.85
CA LYS A 25 -9.61 -14.71 -10.54
C LYS A 25 -10.93 -15.19 -11.14
N GLY A 26 -11.95 -15.31 -10.30
CA GLY A 26 -13.18 -15.90 -10.77
C GLY A 26 -14.44 -15.45 -10.05
N HIS A 27 -15.55 -15.90 -10.62
CA HIS A 27 -16.87 -15.81 -10.02
C HIS A 27 -17.49 -17.22 -9.99
N ASP A 28 -18.32 -17.49 -9.00
CA ASP A 28 -19.27 -18.60 -9.07
C ASP A 28 -20.44 -18.19 -9.96
N LEU A 29 -20.59 -18.86 -11.11
CA LEU A 29 -21.63 -18.54 -12.10
C LEU A 29 -22.63 -19.69 -12.26
N SER A 30 -22.84 -20.46 -11.20
CA SER A 30 -23.69 -21.66 -11.26
C SER A 30 -25.14 -21.32 -11.57
N SER A 31 -25.67 -20.21 -11.05
CA SER A 31 -27.06 -19.81 -11.26
C SER A 31 -27.37 -19.25 -12.66
N VAL A 32 -26.35 -18.80 -13.41
CA VAL A 32 -26.53 -18.00 -14.65
C VAL A 32 -27.45 -18.66 -15.67
N GLY A 33 -27.24 -19.94 -15.97
CA GLY A 33 -28.05 -20.66 -16.96
C GLY A 33 -29.52 -20.76 -16.54
N ILE A 34 -29.78 -20.89 -15.23
CA ILE A 34 -31.13 -20.89 -14.66
C ILE A 34 -31.72 -19.49 -14.75
N MET A 35 -30.97 -18.41 -14.44
CA MET A 35 -31.48 -17.04 -14.54
C MET A 35 -31.88 -16.69 -15.98
N GLU A 36 -31.07 -17.09 -16.95
CA GLU A 36 -31.38 -16.88 -18.38
C GLU A 36 -32.57 -17.71 -18.84
N ALA A 37 -32.67 -18.98 -18.44
CA ALA A 37 -33.71 -19.89 -18.90
C ALA A 37 -35.06 -19.68 -18.20
N SER A 38 -35.05 -19.42 -16.90
CA SER A 38 -36.27 -19.34 -16.08
C SER A 38 -36.78 -17.91 -15.83
N GLN A 39 -35.89 -16.91 -15.91
CA GLN A 39 -36.21 -15.51 -15.60
C GLN A 39 -35.94 -14.57 -16.79
N GLY A 40 -35.65 -15.13 -17.96
CA GLY A 40 -35.44 -14.36 -19.18
C GLY A 40 -34.30 -13.35 -19.10
N ALA A 41 -33.32 -13.57 -18.22
CA ALA A 41 -32.29 -12.59 -17.88
C ALA A 41 -31.56 -12.05 -19.12
N LYS A 42 -31.47 -10.73 -19.22
CA LYS A 42 -30.70 -9.98 -20.22
C LYS A 42 -29.64 -9.15 -19.52
N TRP A 43 -28.37 -9.43 -19.81
CA TRP A 43 -27.24 -8.75 -19.19
C TRP A 43 -26.89 -7.47 -19.95
N ILE A 44 -26.83 -6.35 -19.25
CA ILE A 44 -26.47 -5.04 -19.79
C ILE A 44 -25.10 -4.65 -19.21
N SER A 45 -24.13 -4.33 -20.06
CA SER A 45 -22.81 -3.86 -19.64
C SER A 45 -22.88 -2.47 -18.98
N THR A 46 -21.81 -2.05 -18.32
CA THR A 46 -21.67 -0.69 -17.78
C THR A 46 -21.78 0.41 -18.84
N SER A 47 -21.57 0.07 -20.12
CA SER A 47 -21.77 0.97 -21.26
C SER A 47 -23.21 0.96 -21.82
N GLY A 48 -24.16 0.28 -21.15
CA GLY A 48 -25.55 0.18 -21.58
C GLY A 48 -25.81 -0.82 -22.71
N LYS A 49 -24.84 -1.68 -23.07
CA LYS A 49 -24.99 -2.64 -24.18
C LYS A 49 -25.46 -4.00 -23.67
N THR A 50 -26.54 -4.53 -24.23
CA THR A 50 -26.93 -5.93 -23.99
C THR A 50 -25.90 -6.88 -24.58
N THR A 51 -25.36 -7.77 -23.77
CA THR A 51 -24.32 -8.76 -24.15
C THR A 51 -24.39 -10.01 -23.26
N THR A 52 -23.46 -10.94 -23.42
CA THR A 52 -23.34 -12.14 -22.56
C THR A 52 -22.65 -11.80 -21.24
N ILE A 53 -23.03 -12.45 -20.14
CA ILE A 53 -22.39 -12.25 -18.84
C ILE A 53 -20.88 -12.57 -18.87
N GLU A 54 -20.47 -13.54 -19.68
CA GLU A 54 -19.08 -13.87 -19.94
C GLU A 54 -18.28 -12.69 -20.45
N SER A 55 -18.86 -11.89 -21.33
CA SER A 55 -18.20 -10.72 -21.90
C SER A 55 -18.07 -9.61 -20.87
N ILE A 56 -19.06 -9.46 -19.98
CA ILE A 56 -19.07 -8.42 -18.94
C ILE A 56 -18.00 -8.74 -17.90
N LEU A 57 -18.09 -9.91 -17.27
CA LEU A 57 -17.18 -10.32 -16.20
C LEU A 57 -15.78 -10.64 -16.73
N GLY A 58 -15.68 -11.10 -17.98
CA GLY A 58 -14.40 -11.29 -18.68
C GLY A 58 -13.67 -9.97 -18.94
N GLY A 59 -14.40 -8.94 -19.41
CA GLY A 59 -13.85 -7.58 -19.52
C GLY A 59 -13.38 -7.02 -18.17
N GLY A 60 -14.01 -7.49 -17.09
CA GLY A 60 -13.62 -7.20 -15.72
C GLY A 60 -12.41 -7.97 -15.18
N GLY A 61 -11.78 -8.85 -15.96
CA GLY A 61 -10.51 -9.47 -15.62
C GLY A 61 -10.58 -10.86 -14.97
N MET A 62 -11.74 -11.52 -14.94
CA MET A 62 -11.83 -12.93 -14.51
C MET A 62 -11.19 -13.88 -15.55
N ASP A 63 -10.62 -15.00 -15.09
CA ASP A 63 -10.03 -16.04 -15.95
C ASP A 63 -10.59 -17.45 -15.68
N THR A 64 -11.36 -17.61 -14.60
CA THR A 64 -11.85 -18.89 -14.12
C THR A 64 -13.30 -18.78 -13.64
N VAL A 65 -14.11 -19.78 -13.96
CA VAL A 65 -15.48 -19.89 -13.46
C VAL A 65 -15.57 -21.02 -12.44
N ARG A 66 -16.10 -20.72 -11.26
CA ARG A 66 -16.50 -21.72 -10.27
C ARG A 66 -17.92 -22.20 -10.60
N LEU A 67 -18.12 -23.51 -10.52
CA LEU A 67 -19.43 -24.16 -10.70
C LEU A 67 -19.67 -25.17 -9.58
N ARG A 68 -20.77 -25.02 -8.85
CA ARG A 68 -21.23 -26.03 -7.89
C ARG A 68 -21.86 -27.22 -8.61
N LEU A 69 -21.63 -28.40 -8.06
CA LEU A 69 -22.16 -29.67 -8.53
C LEU A 69 -22.83 -30.39 -7.37
N TRP A 70 -24.14 -30.59 -7.49
CA TRP A 70 -24.93 -31.38 -6.57
C TRP A 70 -25.12 -32.80 -7.11
N THR A 71 -25.40 -33.74 -6.21
CA THR A 71 -25.72 -35.13 -6.58
C THR A 71 -27.09 -35.26 -7.24
N SER A 72 -27.98 -34.28 -7.05
CA SER A 72 -29.31 -34.19 -7.66
C SER A 72 -29.80 -32.72 -7.68
N GLY A 73 -30.97 -32.46 -8.27
CA GLY A 73 -31.56 -31.10 -8.36
C GLY A 73 -31.04 -30.28 -9.53
N ASP A 74 -31.17 -28.95 -9.44
CA ASP A 74 -30.92 -28.04 -10.57
C ASP A 74 -29.44 -27.97 -10.96
N TYR A 75 -28.53 -28.09 -9.98
CA TYR A 75 -27.08 -28.07 -10.19
C TYR A 75 -26.47 -29.48 -10.38
N ASN A 76 -27.22 -30.39 -11.02
CA ASN A 76 -26.75 -31.75 -11.29
C ASN A 76 -25.67 -31.81 -12.38
N LEU A 77 -25.07 -33.00 -12.58
CA LEU A 77 -23.99 -33.21 -13.56
C LEU A 77 -24.33 -32.75 -14.99
N THR A 78 -25.55 -33.00 -15.47
CA THR A 78 -25.96 -32.63 -16.82
C THR A 78 -25.96 -31.11 -16.98
N TYR A 79 -26.55 -30.40 -16.02
CA TYR A 79 -26.57 -28.94 -16.02
C TYR A 79 -25.16 -28.36 -15.88
N THR A 80 -24.42 -28.79 -14.86
CA THR A 80 -23.07 -28.27 -14.58
C THR A 80 -22.11 -28.54 -15.74
N LEU A 81 -22.21 -29.71 -16.40
CA LEU A 81 -21.44 -30.00 -17.61
C LEU A 81 -21.82 -29.08 -18.78
N SER A 82 -23.10 -28.72 -18.93
CA SER A 82 -23.53 -27.78 -19.97
C SER A 82 -22.94 -26.37 -19.74
N MET A 83 -22.92 -25.90 -18.49
CA MET A 83 -22.31 -24.62 -18.11
C MET A 83 -20.79 -24.66 -18.27
N ALA A 84 -20.14 -25.75 -17.83
CA ALA A 84 -18.69 -25.93 -17.99
C ALA A 84 -18.28 -25.89 -19.47
N LYS A 85 -19.05 -26.55 -20.36
CA LYS A 85 -18.82 -26.48 -21.82
C LYS A 85 -18.97 -25.06 -22.36
N ARG A 86 -20.00 -24.33 -21.92
CA ARG A 86 -20.25 -22.94 -22.32
C ARG A 86 -19.07 -22.04 -21.94
N PHE A 87 -18.66 -22.02 -20.67
CA PHE A 87 -17.58 -21.16 -20.21
C PHE A 87 -16.21 -21.60 -20.75
N SER A 88 -15.96 -22.91 -20.89
CA SER A 88 -14.72 -23.40 -21.52
C SER A 88 -14.63 -22.96 -22.99
N LYS A 89 -15.74 -22.98 -23.74
CA LYS A 89 -15.79 -22.47 -25.12
C LYS A 89 -15.50 -20.96 -25.18
N ALA A 90 -15.86 -20.22 -24.14
CA ALA A 90 -15.53 -18.79 -23.99
C ALA A 90 -14.10 -18.54 -23.48
N GLY A 91 -13.30 -19.58 -23.23
CA GLY A 91 -11.89 -19.47 -22.85
C GLY A 91 -11.61 -19.51 -21.35
N TYR A 92 -12.61 -19.71 -20.50
CA TYR A 92 -12.43 -19.77 -19.05
C TYR A 92 -11.98 -21.15 -18.56
N LYS A 93 -11.14 -21.16 -17.53
CA LYS A 93 -10.86 -22.36 -16.74
C LYS A 93 -12.07 -22.69 -15.87
N ILE A 94 -12.21 -23.96 -15.49
CA ILE A 94 -13.32 -24.41 -14.63
C ILE A 94 -12.77 -24.88 -13.29
N TYR A 95 -13.31 -24.30 -12.21
CA TYR A 95 -13.24 -24.83 -10.86
C TYR A 95 -14.58 -25.53 -10.56
N LEU A 96 -14.54 -26.86 -10.43
CA LEU A 96 -15.71 -27.65 -10.06
C LEU A 96 -15.76 -27.82 -8.53
N ASP A 97 -16.82 -27.33 -7.91
CA ASP A 97 -17.08 -27.50 -6.49
C ASP A 97 -18.12 -28.60 -6.25
N MET A 98 -17.66 -29.76 -5.76
CA MET A 98 -18.52 -30.93 -5.57
C MET A 98 -19.12 -30.93 -4.17
N HIS A 99 -20.44 -30.72 -4.07
CA HIS A 99 -21.14 -30.67 -2.79
C HIS A 99 -21.50 -32.07 -2.33
N PHE A 100 -20.88 -32.46 -1.21
CA PHE A 100 -21.24 -33.64 -0.45
C PHE A 100 -21.63 -33.20 0.96
N SER A 101 -22.59 -33.90 1.57
CA SER A 101 -23.01 -33.63 2.94
C SER A 101 -22.53 -34.75 3.85
N ASP A 102 -21.77 -34.40 4.90
CA ASP A 102 -21.45 -35.25 6.04
C ASP A 102 -21.14 -34.36 7.26
N THR A 103 -21.21 -34.91 8.48
CA THR A 103 -21.01 -34.15 9.73
C THR A 103 -19.89 -34.74 10.56
N ILE A 104 -18.86 -33.92 10.86
CA ILE A 104 -17.81 -34.28 11.83
C ILE A 104 -18.43 -34.29 13.24
N SER A 105 -18.42 -35.46 13.88
CA SER A 105 -19.05 -35.64 15.20
C SER A 105 -18.00 -35.65 16.30
N ASN A 106 -18.14 -34.79 17.32
CA ASN A 106 -17.28 -34.75 18.52
C ASN A 106 -15.76 -34.69 18.25
N GLY A 107 -15.34 -34.08 17.14
CA GLY A 107 -13.91 -34.00 16.77
C GLY A 107 -13.30 -35.30 16.28
N ASP A 108 -14.10 -36.33 15.97
CA ASP A 108 -13.64 -37.54 15.29
C ASP A 108 -13.58 -37.33 13.77
N TYR A 109 -12.35 -37.24 13.25
CA TYR A 109 -12.08 -37.04 11.83
C TYR A 109 -11.99 -38.34 11.02
N SER A 110 -12.04 -39.52 11.65
CA SER A 110 -11.76 -40.80 10.98
C SER A 110 -12.71 -41.08 9.81
N LYS A 111 -14.01 -40.82 10.00
CA LYS A 111 -15.05 -40.99 8.97
C LYS A 111 -14.85 -40.00 7.81
N PHE A 112 -14.71 -38.72 8.14
CA PHE A 112 -14.49 -37.68 7.15
C PHE A 112 -13.19 -37.92 6.36
N ALA A 113 -12.09 -38.27 7.03
CA ALA A 113 -10.82 -38.60 6.38
C ALA A 113 -10.95 -39.78 5.42
N THR A 114 -11.72 -40.82 5.81
CA THR A 114 -12.00 -41.98 4.95
C THR A 114 -12.76 -41.57 3.69
N LEU A 115 -13.81 -40.75 3.83
CA LEU A 115 -14.60 -40.26 2.70
C LEU A 115 -13.78 -39.35 1.79
N TRP A 116 -13.03 -38.40 2.36
CA TRP A 116 -12.20 -37.49 1.58
C TRP A 116 -11.10 -38.24 0.82
N LYS A 117 -10.47 -39.25 1.44
CA LYS A 117 -9.51 -40.13 0.77
C LYS A 117 -10.14 -40.90 -0.39
N ALA A 118 -11.35 -41.42 -0.21
CA ALA A 118 -12.09 -42.09 -1.29
C ALA A 118 -12.40 -41.13 -2.45
N ALA A 119 -12.80 -39.89 -2.16
CA ALA A 119 -13.00 -38.86 -3.18
C ALA A 119 -11.69 -38.55 -3.94
N ARG A 120 -10.56 -38.42 -3.23
CA ARG A 120 -9.23 -38.22 -3.86
C ARG A 120 -8.84 -39.38 -4.77
N GLN A 121 -9.10 -40.62 -4.34
CA GLN A 121 -8.88 -41.82 -5.17
C GLN A 121 -9.75 -41.82 -6.42
N GLY A 122 -10.99 -41.33 -6.34
CA GLY A 122 -11.85 -41.12 -7.50
C GLY A 122 -11.22 -40.20 -8.55
N VAL A 123 -10.62 -39.08 -8.11
CA VAL A 123 -9.86 -38.18 -9.01
C VAL A 123 -8.66 -38.91 -9.62
N THR A 124 -7.89 -39.65 -8.82
CA THR A 124 -6.72 -40.41 -9.31
C THR A 124 -7.13 -41.45 -10.35
N ALA A 125 -8.23 -42.18 -10.13
CA ALA A 125 -8.76 -43.14 -11.08
C ALA A 125 -9.23 -42.47 -12.38
N ALA A 126 -9.89 -41.31 -12.30
CA ALA A 126 -10.30 -40.54 -13.47
C ALA A 126 -9.10 -40.06 -14.30
N VAL A 127 -8.01 -39.64 -13.65
CA VAL A 127 -6.77 -39.24 -14.33
C VAL A 127 -6.08 -40.44 -14.97
N ALA A 128 -6.03 -41.58 -14.29
CA ALA A 128 -5.54 -42.83 -14.87
C ALA A 128 -6.38 -43.29 -16.09
N ALA A 129 -7.66 -42.95 -16.12
CA ALA A 129 -8.57 -43.18 -17.24
C ALA A 129 -8.49 -42.12 -18.37
N GLY A 130 -7.57 -41.14 -18.27
CA GLY A 130 -7.31 -40.15 -19.33
C GLY A 130 -7.84 -38.73 -19.06
N THR A 131 -8.37 -38.46 -17.86
CA THR A 131 -8.73 -37.08 -17.48
C THR A 131 -7.48 -36.25 -17.24
N LYS A 132 -7.44 -34.99 -17.70
CA LYS A 132 -6.35 -34.07 -17.38
C LYS A 132 -6.29 -33.86 -15.86
N GLN A 133 -5.12 -34.02 -15.25
CA GLN A 133 -4.91 -33.84 -13.81
C GLN A 133 -5.42 -32.46 -13.33
N PRO A 134 -6.49 -32.42 -12.51
CA PRO A 134 -6.89 -31.19 -11.83
C PRO A 134 -6.04 -30.97 -10.57
N LYS A 135 -6.02 -29.73 -10.06
CA LYS A 135 -5.62 -29.48 -8.67
C LYS A 135 -6.78 -29.91 -7.77
N VAL A 136 -6.51 -30.72 -6.75
CA VAL A 136 -7.49 -31.14 -5.75
C VAL A 136 -7.45 -30.20 -4.55
N MET A 137 -8.59 -29.54 -4.31
CA MET A 137 -8.78 -28.61 -3.21
C MET A 137 -9.48 -29.30 -2.04
N ILE A 138 -9.11 -28.92 -0.82
CA ILE A 138 -10.00 -29.03 0.33
C ILE A 138 -10.47 -27.62 0.70
N HIS A 139 -11.77 -27.46 0.83
CA HIS A 139 -12.42 -26.17 1.08
C HIS A 139 -13.15 -26.23 2.41
N ILE A 140 -12.85 -25.29 3.30
CA ILE A 140 -13.55 -25.10 4.58
C ILE A 140 -13.96 -23.63 4.78
N ASP A 141 -14.90 -23.36 5.66
CA ASP A 141 -15.35 -22.01 5.98
C ASP A 141 -14.39 -21.28 6.94
N ASN A 142 -14.69 -19.99 7.19
CA ASN A 142 -14.02 -19.18 8.21
C ASN A 142 -12.48 -19.13 8.08
N GLY A 143 -11.97 -18.92 6.86
CA GLY A 143 -10.52 -18.89 6.57
C GLY A 143 -9.73 -17.88 7.39
N TRP A 144 -10.40 -16.84 7.90
CA TRP A 144 -9.85 -15.82 8.78
C TRP A 144 -9.55 -16.29 10.20
N ARG A 145 -10.11 -17.42 10.64
CA ARG A 145 -9.98 -17.93 12.01
C ARG A 145 -8.98 -19.08 12.09
N TYR A 146 -7.70 -18.74 12.23
CA TYR A 146 -6.60 -19.71 12.27
C TYR A 146 -6.83 -20.86 13.27
N SER A 147 -7.37 -20.59 14.45
CA SER A 147 -7.61 -21.64 15.46
C SER A 147 -8.52 -22.75 14.94
N SER A 148 -9.58 -22.40 14.22
CA SER A 148 -10.54 -23.36 13.67
C SER A 148 -9.93 -24.10 12.48
N VAL A 149 -9.25 -23.37 11.59
CA VAL A 149 -8.56 -23.95 10.44
C VAL A 149 -7.46 -24.93 10.87
N SER A 150 -6.63 -24.53 11.83
CA SER A 150 -5.56 -25.36 12.40
C SER A 150 -6.12 -26.62 13.06
N ALA A 151 -7.21 -26.49 13.84
CA ALA A 151 -7.87 -27.64 14.46
C ALA A 151 -8.40 -28.64 13.43
N PHE A 152 -9.02 -28.14 12.35
CA PHE A 152 -9.51 -28.97 11.25
C PHE A 152 -8.40 -29.77 10.59
N PHE A 153 -7.33 -29.10 10.13
CA PHE A 153 -6.25 -29.78 9.43
C PHE A 153 -5.45 -30.72 10.33
N LYS A 154 -5.18 -30.32 11.59
CA LYS A 154 -4.54 -31.22 12.56
C LYS A 154 -5.38 -32.46 12.80
N GLY A 155 -6.69 -32.32 12.98
CA GLY A 155 -7.60 -33.44 13.16
C GLY A 155 -7.64 -34.37 11.94
N LEU A 156 -7.78 -33.80 10.74
CA LEU A 156 -7.81 -34.54 9.47
C LEU A 156 -6.54 -35.38 9.28
N PHE A 157 -5.37 -34.74 9.42
CA PHE A 157 -4.09 -35.38 9.15
C PHE A 157 -3.61 -36.30 10.30
N ALA A 158 -4.10 -36.11 11.53
CA ALA A 158 -3.75 -36.97 12.67
C ALA A 158 -4.16 -38.44 12.48
N THR A 159 -5.18 -38.69 11.65
CA THR A 159 -5.62 -40.06 11.33
C THR A 159 -4.62 -40.83 10.47
N GLY A 160 -3.75 -40.14 9.72
CA GLY A 160 -2.86 -40.71 8.71
C GLY A 160 -3.57 -41.18 7.42
N THR A 161 -4.91 -41.23 7.40
CA THR A 161 -5.72 -41.64 6.23
C THR A 161 -5.62 -40.63 5.10
N VAL A 162 -5.68 -39.34 5.46
CA VAL A 162 -5.40 -38.22 4.57
C VAL A 162 -4.09 -37.59 5.00
N THR A 163 -3.22 -37.31 4.05
CA THR A 163 -1.93 -36.64 4.27
C THR A 163 -1.90 -35.31 3.53
N THR A 164 -0.97 -34.43 3.90
CA THR A 164 -0.75 -33.17 3.17
C THR A 164 -0.38 -33.37 1.70
N SER A 165 0.15 -34.55 1.33
CA SER A 165 0.45 -34.90 -0.07
C SER A 165 -0.79 -35.22 -0.90
N ASP A 166 -1.90 -35.58 -0.25
CA ASP A 166 -3.15 -35.87 -0.95
C ASP A 166 -3.88 -34.60 -1.41
N VAL A 167 -3.58 -33.45 -0.78
CA VAL A 167 -4.20 -32.15 -1.05
C VAL A 167 -3.24 -31.26 -1.84
N ASP A 168 -3.70 -30.76 -3.00
CA ASP A 168 -2.87 -29.90 -3.84
C ASP A 168 -2.96 -28.43 -3.40
N VAL A 169 -4.16 -27.97 -3.02
CA VAL A 169 -4.44 -26.57 -2.65
C VAL A 169 -5.49 -26.47 -1.54
N PHE A 170 -5.49 -25.37 -0.80
CA PHE A 170 -6.50 -25.09 0.23
C PHE A 170 -7.40 -23.94 -0.20
N GLY A 171 -8.70 -24.09 0.02
CA GLY A 171 -9.70 -23.06 -0.23
C GLY A 171 -10.43 -22.66 1.05
N PHE A 172 -10.78 -21.39 1.17
CA PHE A 172 -11.52 -20.89 2.32
C PHE A 172 -12.64 -19.94 1.95
N SER A 173 -13.78 -20.02 2.64
CA SER A 173 -14.80 -18.97 2.58
C SER A 173 -14.45 -17.81 3.52
N PHE A 174 -14.72 -16.58 3.07
CA PHE A 174 -14.45 -15.35 3.81
C PHE A 174 -15.51 -14.30 3.50
N TYR A 175 -16.39 -14.00 4.46
CA TYR A 175 -17.53 -13.09 4.28
C TYR A 175 -17.56 -12.01 5.37
N PRO A 176 -18.07 -10.80 5.05
CA PRO A 176 -17.98 -9.67 5.97
C PRO A 176 -19.09 -9.61 7.03
N PHE A 177 -20.13 -10.45 6.96
CA PHE A 177 -21.37 -10.29 7.74
C PHE A 177 -21.75 -11.45 8.67
N TYR A 178 -20.98 -12.55 8.72
CA TYR A 178 -21.24 -13.67 9.63
C TYR A 178 -20.49 -13.59 10.97
N GLY A 179 -19.62 -12.60 11.12
CA GLY A 179 -18.88 -12.29 12.34
C GLY A 179 -18.00 -11.08 12.11
N VAL A 180 -18.05 -10.11 13.03
CA VAL A 180 -17.27 -8.86 12.92
C VAL A 180 -15.76 -9.11 13.04
N GLU A 181 -15.37 -10.28 13.55
CA GLU A 181 -13.99 -10.73 13.67
C GLU A 181 -13.39 -11.19 12.34
N ALA A 182 -14.21 -11.36 11.29
CA ALA A 182 -13.77 -11.72 9.94
C ALA A 182 -13.11 -10.54 9.20
N THR A 183 -12.09 -9.94 9.80
CA THR A 183 -11.38 -8.78 9.26
C THR A 183 -10.31 -9.19 8.23
N ILE A 184 -9.89 -8.25 7.37
CA ILE A 184 -8.77 -8.46 6.43
C ILE A 184 -7.48 -8.83 7.18
N ASP A 185 -7.23 -8.26 8.35
CA ASP A 185 -6.06 -8.58 9.18
C ASP A 185 -6.13 -9.99 9.78
N ALA A 186 -7.32 -10.45 10.17
CA ALA A 186 -7.53 -11.81 10.63
C ALA A 186 -7.29 -12.81 9.49
N LEU A 187 -7.78 -12.51 8.28
CA LEU A 187 -7.49 -13.28 7.07
C LEU A 187 -5.99 -13.34 6.80
N LYS A 188 -5.29 -12.19 6.78
CA LYS A 188 -3.85 -12.10 6.55
C LYS A 188 -3.06 -12.94 7.55
N SER A 189 -3.38 -12.81 8.83
CA SER A 189 -2.70 -13.52 9.91
C SER A 189 -2.91 -15.02 9.79
N SER A 190 -4.15 -15.45 9.55
CA SER A 190 -4.51 -16.85 9.39
C SER A 190 -3.84 -17.48 8.17
N PHE A 191 -3.95 -16.84 6.99
CA PHE A 191 -3.37 -17.37 5.76
C PHE A 191 -1.84 -17.40 5.81
N THR A 192 -1.19 -16.39 6.42
CA THR A 192 0.26 -16.40 6.61
C THR A 192 0.70 -17.59 7.45
N GLN A 193 -0.04 -17.93 8.52
CA GLN A 193 0.31 -19.07 9.36
C GLN A 193 0.01 -20.41 8.66
N ILE A 194 -1.12 -20.54 7.96
CA ILE A 194 -1.44 -21.74 7.17
C ILE A 194 -0.39 -21.98 6.08
N ALA A 195 0.05 -20.91 5.40
CA ALA A 195 1.09 -20.96 4.40
C ALA A 195 2.41 -21.50 4.98
N LYS A 196 2.79 -21.05 6.20
CA LYS A 196 3.97 -21.57 6.90
C LYS A 196 3.81 -23.03 7.35
N ASP A 197 2.63 -23.39 7.88
CA ASP A 197 2.38 -24.71 8.45
C ASP A 197 2.38 -25.82 7.38
N TYR A 198 1.87 -25.51 6.18
CA TYR A 198 1.60 -26.52 5.16
C TYR A 198 2.31 -26.30 3.83
N ASN A 199 2.80 -25.08 3.55
CA ASN A 199 3.44 -24.70 2.30
C ASN A 199 2.62 -25.09 1.06
N LYS A 200 1.32 -24.75 1.09
CA LYS A 200 0.34 -25.06 0.03
C LYS A 200 -0.28 -23.79 -0.53
N PRO A 201 -0.62 -23.76 -1.84
CA PRO A 201 -1.33 -22.63 -2.42
C PRO A 201 -2.71 -22.43 -1.77
N LEU A 202 -3.05 -21.19 -1.43
CA LEU A 202 -4.26 -20.79 -0.71
C LEU A 202 -5.19 -19.98 -1.61
N TYR A 203 -6.47 -20.31 -1.54
CA TYR A 203 -7.55 -19.63 -2.25
C TYR A 203 -8.56 -19.04 -1.27
N VAL A 204 -9.06 -17.85 -1.57
CA VAL A 204 -10.40 -17.45 -1.08
C VAL A 204 -11.42 -18.00 -2.07
N ALA A 205 -12.00 -19.14 -1.73
CA ALA A 205 -12.89 -19.91 -2.60
C ALA A 205 -14.30 -19.30 -2.67
N GLU A 206 -14.67 -18.51 -1.68
CA GLU A 206 -15.92 -17.75 -1.68
C GLU A 206 -15.79 -16.45 -0.88
N THR A 207 -16.34 -15.37 -1.43
CA THR A 207 -16.50 -14.07 -0.75
C THR A 207 -17.53 -13.22 -1.47
N ASP A 208 -18.09 -12.22 -0.81
CA ASP A 208 -18.88 -11.16 -1.42
C ASP A 208 -18.83 -9.87 -0.56
N TRP A 209 -19.41 -8.79 -1.07
CA TRP A 209 -19.62 -7.55 -0.32
C TRP A 209 -20.95 -6.91 -0.71
N PRO A 210 -21.73 -6.36 0.24
CA PRO A 210 -23.06 -5.86 -0.07
C PRO A 210 -23.05 -4.50 -0.78
N VAL A 211 -24.04 -4.31 -1.65
CA VAL A 211 -24.42 -3.00 -2.22
C VAL A 211 -25.66 -2.40 -1.55
N ALA A 212 -26.38 -3.22 -0.78
CA ALA A 212 -27.46 -2.79 0.10
C ALA A 212 -27.42 -3.66 1.36
N CYS A 213 -27.19 -3.04 2.51
CA CYS A 213 -27.10 -3.70 3.79
C CYS A 213 -27.50 -2.73 4.91
N GLU A 214 -28.68 -2.95 5.51
CA GLU A 214 -29.14 -2.18 6.66
C GLU A 214 -29.12 -3.08 7.90
N ASN A 215 -28.79 -2.49 9.06
CA ASN A 215 -28.85 -3.16 10.37
C ASN A 215 -27.94 -4.40 10.53
N VAL A 216 -26.92 -4.55 9.69
CA VAL A 216 -25.86 -5.55 9.85
C VAL A 216 -24.54 -4.83 10.08
N THR A 217 -23.82 -5.22 11.14
CA THR A 217 -22.46 -4.74 11.37
C THR A 217 -21.49 -5.57 10.52
N LEU A 218 -20.80 -4.93 9.58
CA LEU A 218 -19.81 -5.56 8.73
C LEU A 218 -18.43 -5.60 9.42
N SER A 219 -17.59 -6.56 9.02
CA SER A 219 -16.24 -6.74 9.57
C SER A 219 -15.17 -5.78 9.01
N ALA A 220 -15.55 -4.89 8.08
CA ALA A 220 -14.70 -3.87 7.51
C ALA A 220 -15.50 -2.58 7.25
N ASP A 221 -14.79 -1.46 7.11
CA ASP A 221 -15.37 -0.13 6.91
C ASP A 221 -15.24 0.33 5.45
N TYR A 222 -15.70 -0.52 4.51
CA TYR A 222 -15.86 -0.15 3.11
C TYR A 222 -17.29 0.36 2.87
N PRO A 223 -17.54 1.23 1.88
CA PRO A 223 -18.90 1.70 1.62
C PRO A 223 -19.79 0.54 1.13
N VAL A 224 -21.01 0.44 1.63
CA VAL A 224 -22.03 -0.51 1.13
C VAL A 224 -22.47 -0.05 -0.26
N SER A 225 -21.72 -0.48 -1.29
CA SER A 225 -21.82 0.00 -2.67
C SER A 225 -20.95 -0.85 -3.62
N ALA A 226 -21.08 -0.62 -4.93
CA ALA A 226 -20.20 -1.23 -5.93
C ALA A 226 -18.72 -0.83 -5.76
N GLU A 227 -18.45 0.36 -5.23
CA GLU A 227 -17.09 0.76 -4.89
C GLU A 227 -16.53 -0.09 -3.76
N GLY A 228 -17.30 -0.31 -2.69
CA GLY A 228 -16.88 -1.15 -1.57
C GLY A 228 -16.69 -2.61 -1.95
N GLN A 229 -17.48 -3.14 -2.90
CA GLN A 229 -17.24 -4.46 -3.49
C GLN A 229 -15.84 -4.56 -4.10
N THR A 230 -15.43 -3.52 -4.83
CA THR A 230 -14.10 -3.45 -5.44
C THR A 230 -13.02 -3.34 -4.36
N GLN A 231 -13.23 -2.52 -3.33
CA GLN A 231 -12.28 -2.34 -2.23
C GLN A 231 -12.08 -3.64 -1.42
N TRP A 232 -13.16 -4.35 -1.09
CA TRP A 232 -13.14 -5.63 -0.38
C TRP A 232 -12.37 -6.71 -1.16
N VAL A 233 -12.70 -6.89 -2.44
CA VAL A 233 -12.03 -7.86 -3.32
C VAL A 233 -10.55 -7.51 -3.52
N THR A 234 -10.23 -6.22 -3.66
CA THR A 234 -8.85 -5.74 -3.74
C THR A 234 -8.08 -6.06 -2.47
N ALA A 235 -8.67 -5.81 -1.29
CA ALA A 235 -8.03 -6.09 -0.02
C ALA A 235 -7.72 -7.59 0.19
N ILE A 236 -8.60 -8.48 -0.28
CA ILE A 236 -8.34 -9.94 -0.24
C ILE A 236 -7.23 -10.33 -1.22
N LYS A 237 -7.21 -9.75 -2.43
CA LYS A 237 -6.13 -9.98 -3.39
C LYS A 237 -4.78 -9.55 -2.82
N ASP A 238 -4.70 -8.40 -2.16
CA ASP A 238 -3.49 -7.93 -1.49
C ASP A 238 -3.00 -8.95 -0.44
N VAL A 239 -3.92 -9.55 0.31
CA VAL A 239 -3.57 -10.61 1.29
C VAL A 239 -2.97 -11.82 0.59
N LEU A 240 -3.58 -12.29 -0.50
CA LEU A 240 -3.11 -13.43 -1.27
C LEU A 240 -1.74 -13.17 -1.90
N GLU A 241 -1.58 -12.03 -2.57
CA GLU A 241 -0.33 -11.61 -3.21
C GLU A 241 0.81 -11.39 -2.20
N GLY A 242 0.47 -11.01 -0.96
CA GLY A 242 1.43 -10.84 0.13
C GLY A 242 1.80 -12.10 0.91
N LEU A 243 1.30 -13.29 0.53
CA LEU A 243 1.62 -14.52 1.24
C LEU A 243 3.06 -14.99 1.01
N PRO A 244 3.71 -15.61 2.02
CA PRO A 244 5.06 -16.14 1.86
C PRO A 244 5.13 -17.21 0.77
N ASN A 245 6.27 -17.29 0.08
CA ASN A 245 6.55 -18.25 -1.00
C ASN A 245 5.55 -18.20 -2.17
N ASP A 246 4.96 -17.03 -2.44
CA ASP A 246 3.96 -16.82 -3.50
C ASP A 246 2.79 -17.82 -3.41
N LEU A 247 2.39 -18.17 -2.19
CA LEU A 247 1.36 -19.18 -1.96
C LEU A 247 -0.07 -18.64 -2.12
N GLY A 248 -0.27 -17.36 -2.41
CA GLY A 248 -1.56 -16.84 -2.85
C GLY A 248 -1.91 -17.36 -4.24
N ALA A 249 -3.05 -18.04 -4.35
CA ALA A 249 -3.34 -18.82 -5.56
C ALA A 249 -4.60 -18.35 -6.29
N GLY A 250 -5.57 -17.77 -5.59
CA GLY A 250 -6.73 -17.17 -6.23
C GLY A 250 -7.89 -16.76 -5.35
N ILE A 251 -8.87 -16.13 -5.97
CA ILE A 251 -10.06 -15.56 -5.35
C ILE A 251 -11.29 -15.79 -6.22
N PHE A 252 -12.42 -16.12 -5.59
CA PHE A 252 -13.71 -16.31 -6.25
C PHE A 252 -14.82 -15.53 -5.55
N TYR A 253 -15.49 -14.63 -6.27
CA TYR A 253 -16.67 -13.92 -5.77
C TYR A 253 -17.90 -14.82 -5.92
N TRP A 254 -18.70 -14.92 -4.86
CA TRP A 254 -19.83 -15.84 -4.80
C TRP A 254 -21.07 -15.27 -5.48
N GLU A 255 -21.59 -15.99 -6.47
CA GLU A 255 -22.89 -15.77 -7.11
C GLU A 255 -23.26 -14.30 -7.40
N PRO A 256 -22.41 -13.57 -8.14
CA PRO A 256 -22.59 -12.14 -8.38
C PRO A 256 -23.87 -11.81 -9.18
N ALA A 257 -24.51 -12.83 -9.77
CA ALA A 257 -25.58 -12.71 -10.76
C ALA A 257 -26.80 -13.58 -10.44
N TYR A 258 -26.97 -14.05 -9.20
CA TYR A 258 -28.15 -14.83 -8.79
C TYR A 258 -29.35 -13.92 -8.52
N LEU A 259 -29.97 -13.44 -9.60
CA LEU A 259 -30.96 -12.35 -9.59
C LEU A 259 -32.12 -12.55 -8.60
N SER A 260 -32.63 -13.79 -8.47
CA SER A 260 -33.75 -14.08 -7.57
C SER A 260 -33.37 -14.20 -6.09
N VAL A 261 -32.08 -14.19 -5.73
CA VAL A 261 -31.59 -14.33 -4.36
C VAL A 261 -30.51 -13.28 -4.11
N ALA A 262 -30.86 -12.00 -4.22
CA ALA A 262 -29.89 -10.91 -4.12
C ALA A 262 -29.12 -10.89 -2.79
N SER A 263 -29.75 -11.30 -1.68
CA SER A 263 -29.12 -11.38 -0.36
C SER A 263 -28.05 -12.47 -0.26
N LEU A 264 -28.03 -13.41 -1.21
CA LEU A 264 -27.05 -14.48 -1.24
C LEU A 264 -27.01 -15.34 0.05
N GLY A 265 -28.13 -15.39 0.79
CA GLY A 265 -28.22 -16.09 2.07
C GLY A 265 -27.65 -15.33 3.27
N SER A 266 -27.22 -14.07 3.07
CA SER A 266 -26.85 -13.15 4.15
C SER A 266 -28.08 -12.42 4.71
N SER A 267 -27.87 -11.66 5.79
CA SER A 267 -28.85 -10.71 6.32
C SER A 267 -28.86 -9.36 5.59
N CYS A 268 -27.92 -9.13 4.67
CA CYS A 268 -27.94 -7.95 3.80
C CYS A 268 -28.97 -8.11 2.68
N GLN A 269 -29.47 -7.00 2.15
CA GLN A 269 -30.47 -6.98 1.09
C GLN A 269 -29.90 -7.42 -0.26
N SER A 270 -28.67 -7.01 -0.59
CA SER A 270 -28.04 -7.39 -1.86
C SER A 270 -26.52 -7.39 -1.80
N ALA A 271 -25.92 -8.43 -2.37
CA ALA A 271 -24.48 -8.52 -2.66
C ALA A 271 -24.20 -8.83 -4.15
N LEU A 272 -25.20 -8.65 -5.02
CA LEU A 272 -25.04 -8.80 -6.47
C LEU A 272 -24.12 -7.70 -7.04
N VAL A 273 -23.53 -7.97 -8.20
CA VAL A 273 -22.77 -6.98 -8.99
C VAL A 273 -23.61 -6.44 -10.18
N PHE A 274 -24.90 -6.76 -10.18
CA PHE A 274 -25.88 -6.30 -11.15
C PHE A 274 -27.06 -5.66 -10.42
N ASP A 275 -27.50 -4.52 -10.92
CA ASP A 275 -28.80 -3.93 -10.58
C ASP A 275 -29.88 -4.58 -11.44
N VAL A 276 -31.04 -4.89 -10.86
CA VAL A 276 -32.03 -5.78 -11.47
C VAL A 276 -33.36 -5.08 -11.65
N ASP A 277 -33.79 -4.96 -12.91
CA ASP A 277 -35.09 -4.43 -13.29
C ASP A 277 -36.06 -5.57 -13.67
N TRP A 278 -37.11 -5.69 -12.86
CA TRP A 278 -38.17 -6.68 -12.98
C TRP A 278 -39.44 -6.15 -13.67
N SER A 279 -39.47 -4.88 -14.09
CA SER A 279 -40.68 -4.24 -14.61
C SER A 279 -41.22 -4.91 -15.88
N ASN A 280 -40.38 -5.65 -16.60
CA ASN A 280 -40.66 -6.27 -17.90
C ASN A 280 -40.83 -7.79 -17.85
N TRP A 281 -41.17 -8.34 -16.68
CA TRP A 281 -41.38 -9.77 -16.48
C TRP A 281 -42.26 -10.40 -17.59
N PRO A 282 -41.87 -11.54 -18.19
CA PRO A 282 -40.80 -12.47 -17.78
C PRO A 282 -39.40 -12.16 -18.31
N THR A 283 -39.17 -11.00 -18.94
CA THR A 283 -37.82 -10.56 -19.32
C THR A 283 -37.26 -9.67 -18.22
N THR A 284 -36.24 -10.14 -17.53
CA THR A 284 -35.53 -9.36 -16.50
C THR A 284 -34.27 -8.74 -17.09
N TYR A 285 -34.04 -7.45 -16.82
CA TYR A 285 -32.80 -6.76 -17.23
C TYR A 285 -31.87 -6.61 -16.04
N ALA A 286 -30.64 -7.11 -16.18
CA ALA A 286 -29.61 -7.04 -15.16
C ALA A 286 -28.47 -6.12 -15.65
N THR A 287 -28.38 -4.92 -15.09
CA THR A 287 -27.40 -3.89 -15.45
C THR A 287 -26.17 -4.01 -14.59
N ALA A 288 -25.01 -4.18 -15.22
CA ALA A 288 -23.73 -4.30 -14.53
C ALA A 288 -23.42 -3.05 -13.71
N LEU A 289 -23.10 -3.25 -12.43
CA LEU A 289 -22.49 -2.23 -11.58
C LEU A 289 -21.02 -2.04 -11.96
N SER A 290 -20.39 -0.96 -11.49
CA SER A 290 -18.96 -0.71 -11.73
C SER A 290 -18.05 -1.81 -11.19
N SER A 291 -18.50 -2.54 -10.15
CA SER A 291 -17.79 -3.64 -9.50
C SER A 291 -17.57 -4.88 -10.37
N VAL A 292 -18.22 -5.00 -11.54
CA VAL A 292 -17.87 -6.07 -12.50
C VAL A 292 -16.40 -6.03 -12.90
N ASN A 293 -15.73 -4.89 -12.75
CA ASN A 293 -14.31 -4.69 -13.02
C ASN A 293 -13.39 -4.93 -11.81
N MET A 294 -13.87 -5.58 -10.74
CA MET A 294 -13.11 -5.82 -9.50
C MET A 294 -11.78 -6.59 -9.71
N PHE A 295 -11.63 -7.30 -10.84
CA PHE A 295 -10.41 -8.03 -11.20
C PHE A 295 -9.56 -7.36 -12.28
N ALA A 296 -9.99 -6.19 -12.78
CA ALA A 296 -9.31 -5.43 -13.81
C ALA A 296 -8.17 -4.61 -13.18
N ASN A 297 -7.03 -4.53 -13.88
CA ASN A 297 -5.95 -3.65 -13.48
C ASN A 297 -6.37 -2.21 -13.82
N VAL A 298 -6.76 -1.43 -12.82
CA VAL A 298 -7.20 -0.04 -13.01
C VAL A 298 -5.98 0.86 -13.24
N LEU A 299 -5.53 0.99 -14.49
CA LEU A 299 -4.88 2.23 -14.94
C LEU A 299 -6.01 3.23 -15.19
N GLY A 300 -6.08 4.27 -14.36
CA GLY A 300 -7.17 5.24 -14.31
C GLY A 300 -7.60 5.78 -15.68
N THR A 301 -8.87 5.63 -15.99
CA THR A 301 -9.52 6.14 -17.20
C THR A 301 -9.73 7.65 -17.11
N ALA A 302 -8.72 8.44 -17.46
CA ALA A 302 -8.86 9.86 -17.74
C ALA A 302 -7.76 10.34 -18.71
N ASN A 303 -7.84 9.95 -19.98
CA ASN A 303 -7.33 10.72 -21.15
C ASN A 303 -7.37 9.86 -22.41
N MET A 304 -8.56 9.67 -22.96
CA MET A 304 -8.74 9.02 -24.26
C MET A 304 -9.26 10.04 -25.27
N LEU A 305 -8.45 11.04 -25.62
CA LEU A 305 -8.78 12.00 -26.69
C LEU A 305 -7.58 12.81 -27.20
N LEU A 306 -6.35 12.27 -27.27
CA LEU A 306 -5.26 12.99 -27.94
C LEU A 306 -4.06 12.13 -28.39
N GLN A 307 -4.22 11.07 -29.21
CA GLN A 307 -3.02 10.40 -29.75
C GLN A 307 -3.20 9.54 -31.02
N THR A 308 -4.05 9.95 -31.97
CA THR A 308 -4.06 9.36 -33.33
C THR A 308 -2.94 9.85 -34.25
N ALA A 309 -1.93 10.59 -33.76
CA ALA A 309 -0.94 11.26 -34.61
C ALA A 309 0.50 10.72 -34.56
N LEU A 310 0.85 9.69 -33.78
CA LEU A 310 2.24 9.22 -33.65
C LEU A 310 2.37 7.70 -33.84
N LEU A 311 1.80 7.19 -34.93
CA LEU A 311 1.67 5.76 -35.23
C LEU A 311 2.88 5.12 -35.96
N PHE A 312 4.07 5.75 -36.00
CA PHE A 312 5.21 5.16 -36.71
C PHE A 312 6.60 5.29 -36.03
N GLY A 313 6.70 5.92 -34.84
CA GLY A 313 8.01 6.24 -34.24
C GLY A 313 8.49 5.40 -33.05
N ALA A 314 7.62 4.65 -32.37
CA ALA A 314 7.91 4.16 -31.02
C ALA A 314 7.80 2.64 -30.85
N CYS A 315 8.35 1.85 -31.78
CA CYS A 315 8.45 0.39 -31.63
C CYS A 315 9.75 -0.05 -30.92
N PHE A 316 10.52 0.87 -30.33
CA PHE A 316 11.73 0.59 -29.57
C PHE A 316 11.83 1.52 -28.36
N ALA A 317 10.95 1.30 -27.37
CA ALA A 317 11.17 1.72 -25.98
C ALA A 317 10.23 0.88 -25.09
N SER A 318 10.76 -0.24 -24.57
CA SER A 318 10.58 -0.76 -23.20
C SER A 318 9.23 -0.47 -22.51
N MET A 319 8.37 -1.45 -22.22
CA MET A 319 8.53 -2.33 -21.03
C MET A 319 9.46 -1.74 -19.96
N LEU A 320 8.92 -0.82 -19.17
CA LEU A 320 9.42 -0.44 -17.86
C LEU A 320 8.19 -0.40 -16.94
N ASP A 321 8.15 -1.27 -15.94
CA ASP A 321 7.36 -1.02 -14.74
C ASP A 321 7.73 0.37 -14.24
N ALA A 322 6.77 1.29 -14.19
CA ALA A 322 6.96 2.53 -13.45
C ALA A 322 6.73 2.21 -11.98
N THR A 323 7.78 1.77 -11.29
CA THR A 323 7.92 2.13 -9.88
C THR A 323 7.85 3.66 -9.81
N ALA A 324 7.01 4.20 -8.93
CA ALA A 324 7.06 5.64 -8.68
C ALA A 324 8.48 5.98 -8.25
N ALA A 325 9.15 6.90 -8.95
CA ALA A 325 10.50 7.30 -8.59
C ALA A 325 10.49 7.89 -7.17
N LEU A 326 11.45 7.49 -6.33
CA LEU A 326 11.61 8.07 -5.01
C LEU A 326 11.78 9.59 -5.11
N VAL A 327 11.11 10.33 -4.23
CA VAL A 327 11.39 11.73 -3.94
C VAL A 327 12.77 11.82 -3.30
N LYS A 328 13.61 12.75 -3.78
CA LYS A 328 15.01 12.86 -3.36
C LYS A 328 15.31 14.28 -2.94
N GLY A 329 15.57 14.48 -1.66
CA GLY A 329 15.68 15.81 -1.12
C GLY A 329 16.80 16.01 -0.11
N HIS A 330 16.95 17.28 0.25
CA HIS A 330 17.83 17.74 1.30
C HIS A 330 17.05 18.71 2.22
N ASP A 331 17.34 18.69 3.51
CA ASP A 331 16.97 19.82 4.39
C ASP A 331 17.96 20.95 4.18
N LEU A 332 17.48 22.09 3.67
CA LEU A 332 18.31 23.24 3.31
C LEU A 332 17.96 24.48 4.13
N SER A 333 17.36 24.31 5.30
CA SER A 333 16.84 25.43 6.08
C SER A 333 17.94 26.41 6.54
N SER A 334 19.15 25.92 6.82
CA SER A 334 20.30 26.76 7.23
C SER A 334 20.91 27.59 6.09
N VAL A 335 20.61 27.28 4.82
CA VAL A 335 21.32 27.85 3.67
C VAL A 335 21.29 29.37 3.65
N GLY A 336 20.10 29.97 3.85
CA GLY A 336 19.95 31.43 3.85
C GLY A 336 20.81 32.10 4.93
N LEU A 337 20.86 31.52 6.13
CA LEU A 337 21.73 31.98 7.21
C LEU A 337 23.22 31.77 6.91
N MET A 338 23.60 30.66 6.26
CA MET A 338 25.00 30.42 5.87
C MET A 338 25.46 31.45 4.83
N GLU A 339 24.62 31.76 3.85
CA GLU A 339 24.94 32.76 2.83
C GLU A 339 24.99 34.18 3.41
N THR A 340 24.05 34.53 4.30
CA THR A 340 23.94 35.89 4.84
C THR A 340 24.87 36.16 6.03
N SER A 341 24.95 35.23 6.99
CA SER A 341 25.73 35.39 8.22
C SER A 341 27.19 34.95 8.07
N GLN A 342 27.45 33.95 7.22
CA GLN A 342 28.78 33.33 7.05
C GLN A 342 29.36 33.55 5.65
N GLY A 343 28.72 34.38 4.83
CA GLY A 343 29.18 34.74 3.49
C GLY A 343 29.47 33.52 2.62
N ALA A 344 28.69 32.43 2.77
CA ALA A 344 28.95 31.17 2.11
C ALA A 344 28.98 31.31 0.58
N ASN A 345 30.08 30.84 -0.01
CA ASN A 345 30.27 30.73 -1.46
C ASN A 345 30.28 29.25 -1.83
N TRP A 346 29.28 28.82 -2.59
CA TRP A 346 29.16 27.42 -3.02
C TRP A 346 29.97 27.17 -4.28
N ILE A 347 30.82 26.15 -4.24
CA ILE A 347 31.72 25.77 -5.33
C ILE A 347 31.37 24.34 -5.74
N SER A 348 31.07 24.13 -7.03
CA SER A 348 30.74 22.81 -7.57
C SER A 348 31.94 21.86 -7.52
N THR A 349 31.70 20.57 -7.77
CA THR A 349 32.75 19.55 -7.91
C THR A 349 33.72 19.84 -9.07
N SER A 350 33.31 20.66 -10.04
CA SER A 350 34.14 21.16 -11.14
C SER A 350 34.91 22.45 -10.82
N GLY A 351 34.78 22.97 -9.60
CA GLY A 351 35.49 24.17 -9.14
C GLY A 351 34.83 25.50 -9.49
N ASN A 352 33.59 25.49 -10.00
CA ASN A 352 32.87 26.71 -10.38
C ASN A 352 32.03 27.23 -9.22
N THR A 353 32.12 28.52 -8.92
CA THR A 353 31.18 29.18 -8.01
C THR A 353 29.80 29.24 -8.64
N THR A 354 28.79 28.70 -7.96
CA THR A 354 27.40 28.67 -8.43
C THR A 354 26.46 28.66 -7.21
N SER A 355 25.15 28.50 -7.43
CA SER A 355 24.19 28.39 -6.34
C SER A 355 24.08 26.96 -5.80
N ILE A 356 23.71 26.83 -4.52
CA ILE A 356 23.57 25.51 -3.89
C ILE A 356 22.48 24.68 -4.56
N GLU A 357 21.38 25.30 -4.98
CA GLU A 357 20.33 24.62 -5.71
C GLU A 357 20.84 24.04 -7.04
N SER A 358 21.77 24.71 -7.73
CA SER A 358 22.36 24.17 -8.95
C SER A 358 23.25 22.95 -8.68
N ILE A 359 24.01 22.97 -7.57
CA ILE A 359 24.91 21.87 -7.19
C ILE A 359 24.11 20.62 -6.83
N LEU A 360 23.15 20.77 -5.91
CA LEU A 360 22.36 19.63 -5.41
C LEU A 360 21.33 19.16 -6.46
N GLY A 361 20.79 20.06 -7.28
CA GLY A 361 19.95 19.70 -8.42
C GLY A 361 20.67 18.88 -9.48
N ALA A 362 21.90 19.27 -9.83
CA ALA A 362 22.74 18.46 -10.73
C ALA A 362 23.04 17.06 -10.15
N GLY A 363 23.05 16.95 -8.83
CA GLY A 363 23.20 15.70 -8.09
C GLY A 363 21.92 14.88 -7.91
N GLY A 364 20.79 15.32 -8.49
CA GLY A 364 19.52 14.58 -8.53
C GLY A 364 18.47 14.96 -7.48
N MET A 365 18.66 16.06 -6.73
CA MET A 365 17.64 16.61 -5.84
C MET A 365 16.41 17.07 -6.62
N ASP A 366 15.21 16.76 -6.14
CA ASP A 366 13.92 17.23 -6.68
C ASP A 366 13.07 18.02 -5.67
N THR A 367 13.32 17.84 -4.37
CA THR A 367 12.51 18.38 -3.28
C THR A 367 13.38 18.95 -2.17
N VAL A 368 12.98 20.10 -1.62
CA VAL A 368 13.68 20.75 -0.50
C VAL A 368 12.82 20.68 0.74
N ARG A 369 13.39 20.15 1.83
CA ARG A 369 12.80 20.22 3.16
C ARG A 369 13.20 21.53 3.84
N LEU A 370 12.25 22.18 4.49
CA LEU A 370 12.43 23.41 5.25
C LEU A 370 11.72 23.30 6.60
N ARG A 371 12.47 23.44 7.71
CA ARG A 371 11.87 23.59 9.03
C ARG A 371 11.33 25.01 9.22
N ILE A 372 10.25 25.13 9.98
CA ILE A 372 9.68 26.41 10.40
C ILE A 372 9.41 26.45 11.91
N TRP A 373 9.90 27.51 12.55
CA TRP A 373 9.67 27.84 13.95
C TRP A 373 8.61 28.94 14.06
N THR A 374 7.97 29.05 15.22
CA THR A 374 6.95 30.09 15.46
C THR A 374 7.55 31.48 15.66
N SER A 375 8.83 31.57 15.99
CA SER A 375 9.59 32.81 16.09
C SER A 375 11.10 32.57 16.01
N GLY A 376 11.87 33.65 15.87
CA GLY A 376 13.33 33.60 15.85
C GLY A 376 13.91 33.26 14.48
N ASP A 377 15.05 32.59 14.47
CA ASP A 377 15.61 32.04 13.23
C ASP A 377 14.64 30.98 12.68
N TYR A 378 14.51 30.88 11.36
CA TYR A 378 13.56 29.95 10.70
C TYR A 378 12.07 30.26 10.93
N ASP A 379 11.71 31.52 11.24
CA ASP A 379 10.32 31.95 11.28
C ASP A 379 9.64 31.94 9.89
N LEU A 380 8.37 32.38 9.83
CA LEU A 380 7.59 32.41 8.60
C LEU A 380 8.23 33.27 7.51
N ASP A 381 8.69 34.48 7.84
CA ASP A 381 9.24 35.41 6.86
C ASP A 381 10.51 34.84 6.23
N TYR A 382 11.42 34.31 7.07
CA TYR A 382 12.63 33.64 6.61
C TYR A 382 12.30 32.42 5.74
N THR A 383 11.45 31.54 6.24
CA THR A 383 11.19 30.24 5.61
C THR A 383 10.43 30.40 4.30
N LEU A 384 9.44 31.30 4.25
CA LEU A 384 8.71 31.60 3.02
C LEU A 384 9.61 32.19 1.94
N ALA A 385 10.51 33.11 2.29
CA ALA A 385 11.45 33.67 1.32
C ALA A 385 12.37 32.58 0.73
N LEU A 386 12.83 31.66 1.57
CA LEU A 386 13.66 30.54 1.13
C LEU A 386 12.86 29.53 0.27
N ALA A 387 11.62 29.23 0.64
CA ALA A 387 10.72 28.38 -0.13
C ALA A 387 10.41 28.96 -1.52
N GLN A 388 10.16 30.27 -1.60
CA GLN A 388 9.96 30.98 -2.88
C GLN A 388 11.18 30.87 -3.78
N ARG A 389 12.40 30.99 -3.23
CA ARG A 389 13.65 30.81 -3.98
C ARG A 389 13.73 29.42 -4.60
N PHE A 390 13.54 28.37 -3.81
CA PHE A 390 13.65 26.99 -4.30
C PHE A 390 12.50 26.61 -5.23
N SER A 391 11.27 27.04 -4.93
CA SER A 391 10.11 26.83 -5.80
C SER A 391 10.30 27.50 -7.17
N LYS A 392 10.81 28.74 -7.20
CA LYS A 392 11.16 29.44 -8.46
C LYS A 392 12.25 28.73 -9.26
N ALA A 393 13.15 28.01 -8.58
CA ALA A 393 14.18 27.19 -9.21
C ALA A 393 13.65 25.81 -9.68
N GLY A 394 12.37 25.51 -9.44
CA GLY A 394 11.68 24.30 -9.91
C GLY A 394 11.64 23.15 -8.92
N TYR A 395 12.06 23.37 -7.66
CA TYR A 395 12.02 22.33 -6.63
C TYR A 395 10.68 22.31 -5.91
N LYS A 396 10.24 21.10 -5.54
CA LYS A 396 9.10 20.91 -4.65
C LYS A 396 9.48 21.28 -3.22
N ILE A 397 8.50 21.72 -2.43
CA ILE A 397 8.73 22.12 -1.03
C ILE A 397 8.07 21.11 -0.09
N TYR A 398 8.88 20.60 0.85
CA TYR A 398 8.45 19.92 2.05
C TYR A 398 8.61 20.91 3.23
N LEU A 399 7.49 21.35 3.81
CA LEU A 399 7.49 22.17 5.04
C LEU A 399 7.38 21.30 6.29
N ASP A 400 8.28 21.49 7.25
CA ASP A 400 8.28 20.82 8.54
C ASP A 400 7.99 21.76 9.70
N MET A 401 6.79 21.66 10.26
CA MET A 401 6.33 22.56 11.32
C MET A 401 6.77 22.03 12.69
N HIS A 402 7.69 22.71 13.36
CA HIS A 402 8.16 22.28 14.68
C HIS A 402 7.14 22.50 15.81
N PHE A 403 6.21 23.44 15.64
CA PHE A 403 5.31 23.91 16.70
C PHE A 403 6.05 24.36 17.96
N SER A 404 7.20 25.02 17.79
CA SER A 404 8.00 25.61 18.87
C SER A 404 8.73 26.85 18.35
N ASP A 405 9.19 27.70 19.28
CA ASP A 405 10.05 28.86 18.99
C ASP A 405 11.51 28.45 18.71
N THR A 406 11.82 27.16 18.81
CA THR A 406 13.16 26.61 18.68
C THR A 406 13.10 25.15 18.22
N TRP A 407 14.21 24.43 18.32
CA TRP A 407 14.27 22.99 18.09
C TRP A 407 13.18 22.24 18.85
N ALA A 408 12.50 21.36 18.12
CA ALA A 408 11.52 20.43 18.65
C ALA A 408 12.00 19.02 18.33
N ASP A 409 12.12 18.17 19.33
CA ASP A 409 12.63 16.80 19.25
C ASP A 409 11.89 15.92 20.27
N PRO A 410 12.17 14.61 20.38
CA PRO A 410 11.43 13.72 21.29
C PRO A 410 11.51 14.12 22.78
N THR A 411 12.53 14.90 23.17
CA THR A 411 12.76 15.35 24.54
C THR A 411 12.28 16.77 24.80
N ASP A 412 12.41 17.66 23.81
CA ASP A 412 12.05 19.07 23.89
C ASP A 412 10.97 19.44 22.87
N GLN A 413 9.77 19.77 23.34
CA GLN A 413 8.61 20.14 22.50
C GLN A 413 7.92 21.39 23.07
N ALA A 414 8.69 22.42 23.43
CA ALA A 414 8.19 23.54 24.19
C ALA A 414 7.05 24.28 23.46
N ILE A 415 5.97 24.58 24.19
CA ILE A 415 4.88 25.43 23.69
C ILE A 415 5.46 26.79 23.29
N PRO A 416 5.13 27.32 22.09
CA PRO A 416 5.51 28.66 21.69
C PRO A 416 5.12 29.70 22.75
N SER A 417 6.02 30.60 23.07
CA SER A 417 5.85 31.62 24.11
C SER A 417 4.65 32.54 23.88
N SER A 418 4.18 32.65 22.63
CA SER A 418 3.01 33.45 22.24
C SER A 418 1.66 32.72 22.36
N TRP A 419 1.63 31.41 22.61
CA TRP A 419 0.38 30.63 22.62
C TRP A 419 -0.21 30.52 24.02
N ASP A 420 -1.54 30.48 24.11
CA ASP A 420 -2.28 30.35 25.37
C ASP A 420 -2.49 28.87 25.73
N ASP A 421 -1.78 28.42 26.76
CA ASP A 421 -1.83 27.06 27.28
C ASP A 421 -2.77 26.88 28.48
N SER A 422 -3.64 27.86 28.77
CA SER A 422 -4.61 27.82 29.87
C SER A 422 -5.55 26.62 29.83
N SER A 423 -5.81 26.09 28.63
CA SER A 423 -6.51 24.83 28.41
C SER A 423 -6.10 24.18 27.10
N VAL A 424 -6.26 22.86 26.99
CA VAL A 424 -6.01 22.13 25.73
C VAL A 424 -6.87 22.65 24.57
N THR A 425 -8.09 23.13 24.85
CA THR A 425 -8.99 23.69 23.82
C THR A 425 -8.49 25.03 23.30
N THR A 426 -7.98 25.89 24.19
CA THR A 426 -7.40 27.19 23.79
C THR A 426 -6.13 26.97 22.97
N LEU A 427 -5.24 26.12 23.48
CA LEU A 427 -4.00 25.76 22.78
C LEU A 427 -4.27 25.12 21.41
N ALA A 428 -5.31 24.28 21.31
CA ALA A 428 -5.76 23.71 20.05
C ALA A 428 -6.25 24.78 19.06
N ALA A 429 -6.93 25.82 19.53
CA ALA A 429 -7.38 26.92 18.69
C ALA A 429 -6.19 27.73 18.13
N ASP A 430 -5.19 28.03 18.97
CA ASP A 430 -3.96 28.70 18.54
C ASP A 430 -3.18 27.87 17.51
N LEU A 431 -3.04 26.56 17.77
CA LEU A 431 -2.40 25.62 16.85
C LEU A 431 -3.14 25.56 15.50
N GLN A 432 -4.47 25.45 15.51
CA GLN A 432 -5.28 25.45 14.29
C GLN A 432 -5.09 26.76 13.52
N ALA A 433 -5.18 27.91 14.19
CA ALA A 433 -5.01 29.22 13.58
C ALA A 433 -3.61 29.41 12.98
N TYR A 434 -2.57 28.94 13.67
CA TYR A 434 -1.19 28.97 13.18
C TYR A 434 -1.01 28.13 11.90
N VAL A 435 -1.52 26.89 11.89
CA VAL A 435 -1.46 26.04 10.69
C VAL A 435 -2.21 26.69 9.52
N THR A 436 -3.44 27.17 9.77
CA THR A 436 -4.25 27.82 8.71
C THR A 436 -3.54 29.03 8.11
N SER A 437 -3.07 29.94 8.96
CA SER A 437 -2.44 31.19 8.52
C SER A 437 -1.10 30.98 7.83
N THR A 438 -0.29 30.03 8.32
CA THR A 438 0.99 29.68 7.70
C THR A 438 0.79 29.13 6.30
N LEU A 439 -0.09 28.13 6.14
CA LEU A 439 -0.34 27.52 4.82
C LEU A 439 -0.93 28.51 3.81
N LYS A 440 -1.81 29.40 4.26
CA LYS A 440 -2.31 30.50 3.45
C LYS A 440 -1.19 31.45 3.02
N SER A 441 -0.27 31.79 3.92
CA SER A 441 0.86 32.66 3.60
C SER A 441 1.78 32.07 2.53
N PHE A 442 2.00 30.74 2.54
CA PHE A 442 2.72 30.04 1.46
C PHE A 442 1.96 30.10 0.14
N THR A 443 0.64 29.84 0.16
CA THR A 443 -0.22 29.93 -1.03
C THR A 443 -0.22 31.34 -1.62
N ASP A 444 -0.43 32.36 -0.78
CA ASP A 444 -0.45 33.77 -1.17
C ASP A 444 0.94 34.24 -1.66
N GLY A 445 2.00 33.63 -1.11
CA GLY A 445 3.38 33.78 -1.54
C GLY A 445 3.71 33.05 -2.85
N GLY A 446 2.76 32.33 -3.45
CA GLY A 446 2.92 31.61 -4.72
C GLY A 446 3.72 30.31 -4.60
N VAL A 447 3.73 29.68 -3.42
CA VAL A 447 4.42 28.41 -3.16
C VAL A 447 3.40 27.34 -2.83
N ASP A 448 3.30 26.33 -3.70
CA ASP A 448 2.58 25.09 -3.39
C ASP A 448 3.47 24.15 -2.57
N LEU A 449 2.89 23.58 -1.51
CA LEU A 449 3.57 22.59 -0.67
C LEU A 449 3.26 21.17 -1.17
N GLU A 450 4.30 20.38 -1.42
CA GLU A 450 4.17 18.97 -1.79
C GLU A 450 3.91 18.12 -0.52
N ILE A 451 4.73 18.35 0.51
CA ILE A 451 4.70 17.62 1.78
C ILE A 451 4.61 18.62 2.93
N LEU A 452 3.85 18.26 3.97
CA LEU A 452 3.71 19.00 5.22
C LEU A 452 3.79 18.04 6.40
N SER A 453 4.79 18.15 7.27
CA SER A 453 4.73 17.50 8.60
C SER A 453 4.07 18.43 9.61
N LEU A 454 3.09 17.89 10.34
CA LEU A 454 2.48 18.56 11.48
C LEU A 454 3.23 18.10 12.74
N GLY A 455 4.30 18.81 13.07
CA GLY A 455 5.21 18.46 14.16
C GLY A 455 6.48 17.77 13.65
N ASN A 456 7.60 18.04 14.34
CA ASN A 456 8.89 17.39 14.12
C ASN A 456 9.17 16.35 15.21
N GLU A 457 9.53 15.12 14.81
CA GLU A 457 9.91 14.02 15.70
C GLU A 457 8.99 13.84 16.93
N ILE A 458 7.68 13.83 16.69
CA ILE A 458 6.64 13.93 17.72
C ILE A 458 6.35 12.63 18.45
N THR A 459 7.35 11.75 18.57
CA THR A 459 7.22 10.43 19.17
C THR A 459 6.62 10.49 20.57
N ASN A 460 7.01 11.47 21.38
CA ASN A 460 6.44 11.66 22.71
C ASN A 460 5.31 12.72 22.75
N GLY A 461 4.72 13.03 21.59
CA GLY A 461 3.78 14.13 21.39
C GLY A 461 4.47 15.44 21.01
N PHE A 462 3.71 16.54 21.00
CA PHE A 462 4.19 17.90 20.78
C PHE A 462 3.55 18.87 21.78
N LEU A 463 4.04 20.12 21.89
CA LEU A 463 3.50 21.17 22.77
C LEU A 463 3.43 20.74 24.26
N PHE A 464 4.59 20.45 24.84
CA PHE A 464 4.73 20.01 26.22
C PHE A 464 4.49 21.15 27.23
N PRO A 465 3.86 20.86 28.38
CA PRO A 465 3.46 19.53 28.85
C PRO A 465 2.11 19.04 28.33
N THR A 466 1.29 19.93 27.75
CA THR A 466 -0.12 19.67 27.42
C THR A 466 -0.32 18.52 26.44
N GLY A 467 0.43 18.50 25.34
CA GLY A 467 0.36 17.45 24.32
C GLY A 467 1.37 16.32 24.51
N LYS A 468 2.05 16.23 25.67
CA LYS A 468 2.99 15.14 25.96
C LYS A 468 2.25 13.82 26.10
N ILE A 469 2.59 12.87 25.24
CA ILE A 469 2.07 11.50 25.30
C ILE A 469 2.80 10.76 26.42
N LYS A 470 2.02 10.30 27.40
CA LYS A 470 2.46 9.34 28.42
C LYS A 470 1.65 8.06 28.22
N ASP A 471 0.62 7.84 29.04
CA ASP A 471 -0.33 6.72 28.89
C ASP A 471 -1.66 7.16 28.23
N ASP A 472 -1.95 8.47 28.23
CA ASP A 472 -3.15 9.06 27.65
C ASP A 472 -2.81 9.89 26.41
N TYR A 473 -3.60 9.70 25.35
CA TYR A 473 -3.48 10.37 24.06
C TYR A 473 -4.53 11.48 23.90
N SER A 474 -5.45 11.67 24.84
CA SER A 474 -6.60 12.56 24.70
C SER A 474 -6.23 14.00 24.28
N ASN A 475 -5.28 14.61 24.99
CA ASN A 475 -4.82 15.96 24.67
C ASN A 475 -4.06 16.01 23.35
N PHE A 476 -3.14 15.07 23.12
CA PHE A 476 -2.42 14.97 21.85
C PHE A 476 -3.38 14.80 20.66
N ALA A 477 -4.39 13.93 20.77
CA ALA A 477 -5.39 13.71 19.73
C ALA A 477 -6.25 14.97 19.49
N THR A 478 -6.55 15.73 20.54
CA THR A 478 -7.25 17.02 20.44
C THR A 478 -6.41 18.02 19.64
N LEU A 479 -5.13 18.15 19.97
CA LEU A 479 -4.20 19.04 19.30
C LEU A 479 -3.91 18.60 17.85
N TRP A 480 -3.69 17.30 17.62
CA TRP A 480 -3.53 16.73 16.28
C TRP A 480 -4.74 17.00 15.39
N LYS A 481 -5.95 16.81 15.93
CA LYS A 481 -7.20 17.11 15.23
C LYS A 481 -7.27 18.59 14.86
N ALA A 482 -6.85 19.49 15.75
CA ALA A 482 -6.85 20.93 15.51
C ALA A 482 -5.83 21.33 14.42
N ALA A 483 -4.61 20.78 14.46
CA ALA A 483 -3.63 20.98 13.40
C ALA A 483 -4.15 20.48 12.04
N ARG A 484 -4.77 19.28 12.00
CA ARG A 484 -5.42 18.76 10.79
C ARG A 484 -6.58 19.64 10.31
N GLN A 485 -7.38 20.18 11.22
CA GLN A 485 -8.43 21.12 10.88
C GLN A 485 -7.86 22.39 10.26
N GLY A 486 -6.72 22.88 10.75
CA GLY A 486 -6.06 24.06 10.15
C GLY A 486 -5.64 23.84 8.70
N VAL A 487 -5.21 22.61 8.35
CA VAL A 487 -4.97 22.22 6.96
C VAL A 487 -6.28 22.29 6.15
N THR A 488 -7.36 21.69 6.66
CA THR A 488 -8.67 21.70 6.00
C THR A 488 -9.19 23.12 5.78
N ASP A 489 -9.00 24.02 6.74
CA ASP A 489 -9.44 25.41 6.67
C ASP A 489 -8.64 26.18 5.62
N ALA A 490 -7.32 26.01 5.58
CA ALA A 490 -6.46 26.62 4.56
C ALA A 490 -6.84 26.14 3.15
N VAL A 491 -7.05 24.83 2.97
CA VAL A 491 -7.46 24.23 1.68
C VAL A 491 -8.83 24.74 1.24
N SER A 492 -9.77 24.83 2.16
CA SER A 492 -11.09 25.43 1.89
C SER A 492 -10.98 26.90 1.51
N ALA A 493 -9.92 27.59 1.94
CA ALA A 493 -9.62 28.97 1.62
C ALA A 493 -8.69 29.15 0.40
N GLY A 494 -8.44 28.09 -0.38
CA GLY A 494 -7.73 28.13 -1.66
C GLY A 494 -6.31 27.58 -1.66
N THR A 495 -5.79 27.09 -0.53
CA THR A 495 -4.49 26.41 -0.49
C THR A 495 -4.55 25.07 -1.23
N THR A 496 -3.55 24.76 -2.07
CA THR A 496 -3.39 23.43 -2.66
C THR A 496 -3.17 22.40 -1.56
N GLN A 497 -3.90 21.28 -1.57
CA GLN A 497 -3.81 20.23 -0.55
C GLN A 497 -2.42 19.58 -0.53
N PRO A 498 -1.59 19.76 0.53
CA PRO A 498 -0.32 19.05 0.64
C PRO A 498 -0.52 17.61 1.12
N MET A 499 0.48 16.75 0.88
CA MET A 499 0.57 15.46 1.56
C MET A 499 0.94 15.68 3.04
N VAL A 500 0.02 15.36 3.94
CA VAL A 500 0.25 15.56 5.37
C VAL A 500 0.91 14.34 6.00
N MET A 501 2.05 14.58 6.64
CA MET A 501 2.96 13.60 7.23
C MET A 501 2.90 13.62 8.75
N ILE A 502 3.06 12.44 9.36
CA ILE A 502 3.45 12.27 10.76
C ILE A 502 4.96 11.99 10.74
N HIS A 503 5.75 12.83 11.41
CA HIS A 503 7.20 12.67 11.51
C HIS A 503 7.59 12.16 12.90
N LEU A 504 8.26 11.01 12.98
CA LEU A 504 8.71 10.38 14.22
C LEU A 504 10.21 10.06 14.14
N ASP A 505 10.91 10.18 15.27
CA ASP A 505 12.32 9.79 15.38
C ASP A 505 12.50 8.27 15.48
N ASN A 506 13.74 7.77 15.46
CA ASN A 506 14.03 6.36 15.69
C ASN A 506 13.24 5.41 14.76
N GLY A 507 13.03 5.78 13.49
CA GLY A 507 12.23 4.99 12.53
C GLY A 507 12.71 3.54 12.30
N TRP A 508 13.93 3.20 12.75
CA TRP A 508 14.45 1.83 12.78
C TRP A 508 13.92 0.98 13.95
N LYS A 509 13.42 1.60 15.03
CA LYS A 509 12.80 0.93 16.19
C LYS A 509 11.31 0.77 15.95
N TYR A 510 10.90 -0.43 15.54
CA TYR A 510 9.47 -0.72 15.41
C TYR A 510 8.73 -0.50 16.72
N GLU A 511 9.28 -0.81 17.89
CA GLU A 511 8.60 -0.61 19.17
C GLU A 511 8.20 0.85 19.38
N THR A 512 9.06 1.79 18.98
CA THR A 512 8.76 3.23 19.05
C THR A 512 7.60 3.57 18.11
N MET A 513 7.67 3.09 16.87
CA MET A 513 6.66 3.37 15.84
C MET A 513 5.32 2.70 16.17
N SER A 514 5.36 1.44 16.57
CA SER A 514 4.22 0.62 16.90
C SER A 514 3.59 1.04 18.23
N TRP A 515 4.37 1.54 19.20
CA TRP A 515 3.84 2.15 20.41
C TRP A 515 3.06 3.43 20.09
N PHE A 516 3.63 4.32 19.26
CA PHE A 516 2.96 5.56 18.84
C PHE A 516 1.61 5.27 18.17
N PHE A 517 1.54 4.21 17.37
CA PHE A 517 0.31 3.78 16.71
C PHE A 517 -0.46 2.63 17.41
N LYS A 518 -0.09 2.25 18.64
CA LYS A 518 -0.68 1.17 19.48
C LYS A 518 -0.82 -0.23 18.82
N SER A 519 0.24 -0.75 18.20
CA SER A 519 0.31 -2.11 17.60
C SER A 519 1.42 -2.97 18.22
N PRO A 520 1.20 -4.27 18.53
CA PRO A 520 2.26 -5.17 19.01
C PRO A 520 2.93 -6.02 17.89
N LEU A 521 4.28 -6.11 17.98
CA LEU A 521 5.23 -7.15 17.48
C LEU A 521 5.93 -7.01 16.09
N THR A 522 7.26 -6.78 16.18
CA THR A 522 8.43 -7.05 15.30
C THR A 522 8.78 -6.13 14.09
N SER A 523 10.07 -6.15 13.70
CA SER A 523 10.94 -4.96 13.55
C SER A 523 11.22 -4.46 12.12
N SER A 524 10.25 -3.88 11.40
CA SER A 524 10.58 -3.28 10.08
C SER A 524 9.67 -2.14 9.62
N LEU A 525 10.24 -1.18 8.89
CA LEU A 525 9.51 -0.16 8.09
C LEU A 525 8.47 -0.82 7.17
N THR A 526 8.78 -2.02 6.66
CA THR A 526 7.88 -2.91 5.91
C THR A 526 6.57 -3.19 6.66
N GLN A 527 6.59 -3.32 7.99
CA GLN A 527 5.38 -3.58 8.77
C GLN A 527 4.53 -2.33 8.95
N LEU A 528 5.11 -1.15 9.15
CA LEU A 528 4.35 0.11 9.17
C LEU A 528 3.71 0.40 7.81
N ALA A 529 4.47 0.20 6.73
CA ALA A 529 3.97 0.27 5.37
C ALA A 529 2.79 -0.69 5.17
N ASN A 530 2.92 -1.93 5.66
CA ASN A 530 1.86 -2.93 5.59
C ASN A 530 0.64 -2.65 6.48
N THR A 531 0.82 -2.01 7.64
CA THR A 531 -0.25 -1.74 8.61
C THR A 531 -1.06 -0.51 8.23
N TYR A 532 -0.40 0.58 7.84
CA TYR A 532 -1.08 1.86 7.57
C TYR A 532 -1.27 2.15 6.08
N LYS A 533 -0.61 1.38 5.18
CA LYS A 533 -0.64 1.55 3.72
C LYS A 533 -0.44 3.00 3.30
N LYS A 534 0.45 3.71 4.00
CA LYS A 534 0.85 5.09 3.69
C LYS A 534 2.24 5.11 3.06
N PRO A 535 2.50 6.04 2.12
CA PRO A 535 3.84 6.33 1.65
C PRO A 535 4.80 6.57 2.82
N ILE A 536 5.96 5.91 2.81
CA ILE A 536 7.00 6.00 3.83
C ILE A 536 8.16 6.82 3.27
N TYR A 537 8.55 7.82 4.05
CA TYR A 537 9.70 8.66 3.77
C TYR A 537 10.74 8.49 4.86
N ILE A 538 12.02 8.53 4.50
CA ILE A 538 13.09 8.84 5.43
C ILE A 538 13.22 10.37 5.44
N ALA A 539 12.55 11.02 6.39
CA ALA A 539 12.49 12.49 6.47
C ALA A 539 13.80 13.13 6.93
N GLU A 540 14.64 12.38 7.64
CA GLU A 540 15.99 12.78 8.05
C GLU A 540 16.95 11.59 8.02
N THR A 541 18.14 11.79 7.45
CA THR A 541 19.28 10.88 7.54
C THR A 541 20.58 11.62 7.25
N ASP A 542 21.70 11.07 7.71
CA ASP A 542 23.04 11.58 7.40
C ASP A 542 24.07 10.44 7.37
N TRP A 543 25.26 10.74 6.89
CA TRP A 543 26.43 9.89 7.06
C TRP A 543 27.71 10.72 7.17
N PRO A 544 28.65 10.38 8.06
CA PRO A 544 29.80 11.24 8.30
C PRO A 544 30.91 11.10 7.24
N THR A 545 31.56 12.23 6.94
CA THR A 545 32.88 12.25 6.28
C THR A 545 34.03 12.26 7.27
N GLU A 546 33.77 12.62 8.52
CA GLU A 546 34.72 12.58 9.64
C GLU A 546 34.00 12.10 10.90
N CYS A 547 34.50 11.02 11.51
CA CYS A 547 33.95 10.45 12.75
C CYS A 547 35.06 9.75 13.55
N THR A 548 35.48 10.31 14.68
CA THR A 548 36.50 9.73 15.56
C THR A 548 36.00 9.34 16.95
N LYS A 549 34.82 9.82 17.34
CA LYS A 549 34.33 9.71 18.72
C LYS A 549 33.36 8.55 18.97
N VAL A 550 32.83 7.91 17.93
CA VAL A 550 31.85 6.83 18.08
C VAL A 550 32.00 5.71 17.07
N THR A 551 31.56 4.53 17.50
CA THR A 551 31.36 3.38 16.63
C THR A 551 30.08 3.57 15.84
N LEU A 552 30.19 3.58 14.51
CA LEU A 552 29.04 3.67 13.62
C LEU A 552 28.23 2.37 13.59
N SER A 553 26.92 2.50 13.38
CA SER A 553 25.97 1.39 13.31
C SER A 553 26.09 0.57 12.01
N ALA A 554 26.76 1.10 10.99
CA ALA A 554 27.00 0.46 9.70
C ALA A 554 28.47 0.55 9.29
N SER A 555 28.85 -0.31 8.34
CA SER A 555 30.26 -0.54 7.96
C SER A 555 30.73 0.28 6.74
N TYR A 556 29.98 1.32 6.34
CA TYR A 556 30.38 2.15 5.19
C TYR A 556 31.60 3.00 5.54
N PRO A 557 32.44 3.39 4.56
CA PRO A 557 33.58 4.24 4.81
C PRO A 557 33.17 5.60 5.36
N VAL A 558 33.91 6.14 6.34
CA VAL A 558 33.74 7.54 6.79
C VAL A 558 34.38 8.46 5.76
N SER A 559 33.62 8.83 4.74
CA SER A 559 34.08 9.56 3.56
C SER A 559 32.90 10.02 2.70
N ALA A 560 33.16 10.88 1.72
CA ALA A 560 32.17 11.22 0.69
C ALA A 560 31.66 9.99 -0.09
N GLN A 561 32.51 8.99 -0.33
CA GLN A 561 32.06 7.76 -0.97
C GLN A 561 31.05 7.01 -0.10
N GLY A 562 31.35 6.86 1.19
CA GLY A 562 30.46 6.16 2.12
C GLY A 562 29.13 6.89 2.36
N GLN A 563 29.11 8.22 2.25
CA GLN A 563 27.86 8.99 2.22
C GLN A 563 26.94 8.53 1.08
N SER A 564 27.48 8.46 -0.14
CA SER A 564 26.72 7.97 -1.29
C SER A 564 26.30 6.51 -1.11
N GLU A 565 27.20 5.64 -0.62
CA GLU A 565 26.88 4.23 -0.38
C GLU A 565 25.76 4.04 0.67
N TRP A 566 25.79 4.83 1.74
CA TRP A 566 24.74 4.85 2.77
C TRP A 566 23.40 5.26 2.17
N VAL A 567 23.35 6.40 1.48
CA VAL A 567 22.11 6.93 0.88
C VAL A 567 21.53 5.94 -0.13
N VAL A 568 22.37 5.38 -1.00
CA VAL A 568 21.95 4.33 -1.96
C VAL A 568 21.42 3.10 -1.23
N ALA A 569 22.01 2.69 -0.11
CA ALA A 569 21.52 1.57 0.67
C ALA A 569 20.15 1.86 1.31
N VAL A 570 19.95 3.07 1.85
CA VAL A 570 18.65 3.49 2.39
C VAL A 570 17.60 3.58 1.30
N MET A 571 17.94 4.11 0.11
CA MET A 571 17.05 4.11 -1.05
C MET A 571 16.65 2.69 -1.47
N LYS A 572 17.59 1.75 -1.49
CA LYS A 572 17.28 0.32 -1.76
C LYS A 572 16.33 -0.28 -0.72
N VAL A 573 16.45 0.13 0.55
CA VAL A 573 15.49 -0.28 1.59
C VAL A 573 14.10 0.28 1.27
N LEU A 574 14.00 1.56 0.91
CA LEU A 574 12.72 2.18 0.50
C LEU A 574 12.12 1.50 -0.73
N GLU A 575 12.92 1.26 -1.77
CA GLU A 575 12.52 0.55 -2.99
C GLU A 575 12.08 -0.89 -2.71
N SER A 576 12.62 -1.52 -1.66
CA SER A 576 12.22 -2.87 -1.24
C SER A 576 10.90 -2.90 -0.44
N LEU A 577 10.35 -1.75 -0.06
CA LEU A 577 9.09 -1.70 0.66
C LEU A 577 7.94 -2.20 -0.23
N PRO A 578 6.99 -2.97 0.34
CA PRO A 578 5.91 -3.59 -0.40
C PRO A 578 5.03 -2.53 -1.08
N SER A 579 4.42 -2.91 -2.19
CA SER A 579 3.47 -2.06 -2.93
C SER A 579 4.03 -0.70 -3.35
N SER A 580 5.35 -0.57 -3.53
CA SER A 580 6.05 0.70 -3.81
C SER A 580 5.74 1.79 -2.77
N LEU A 581 5.56 1.39 -1.49
CA LEU A 581 5.26 2.34 -0.42
C LEU A 581 6.48 3.16 0.03
N GLY A 582 7.71 2.79 -0.36
CA GLY A 582 8.86 3.67 -0.21
C GLY A 582 8.72 4.85 -1.17
N ALA A 583 8.65 6.06 -0.62
CA ALA A 583 8.25 7.23 -1.37
C ALA A 583 9.32 8.31 -1.45
N GLY A 584 10.24 8.38 -0.50
CA GLY A 584 11.36 9.31 -0.61
C GLY A 584 12.32 9.34 0.56
N ILE A 585 13.38 10.12 0.36
CA ILE A 585 14.50 10.28 1.29
C ILE A 585 14.97 11.74 1.31
N PHE A 586 15.30 12.22 2.50
CA PHE A 586 15.82 13.57 2.73
C PHE A 586 17.10 13.48 3.56
N TYR A 587 18.22 13.97 3.00
CA TYR A 587 19.46 14.09 3.74
C TYR A 587 19.45 15.38 4.56
N TRP A 588 19.72 15.28 5.85
CA TRP A 588 19.56 16.39 6.78
C TRP A 588 20.79 17.30 6.79
N GLU A 589 20.56 18.60 6.58
CA GLU A 589 21.54 19.69 6.71
C GLU A 589 22.91 19.45 6.06
N PRO A 590 22.99 19.08 4.76
CA PRO A 590 24.27 18.81 4.10
C PRO A 590 25.19 20.03 4.01
N ALA A 591 24.68 21.23 4.32
CA ALA A 591 25.30 22.52 4.04
C ALA A 591 25.39 23.45 5.26
N TYR A 592 25.14 22.96 6.47
CA TYR A 592 25.20 23.77 7.69
C TYR A 592 26.65 23.95 8.19
N LEU A 593 27.36 24.91 7.61
CA LEU A 593 28.82 25.05 7.70
C LEU A 593 29.38 25.31 9.10
N THR A 594 28.56 25.85 10.02
CA THR A 594 29.01 26.27 11.36
C THR A 594 28.78 25.22 12.44
N VAL A 595 28.06 24.13 12.13
CA VAL A 595 27.75 23.08 13.09
C VAL A 595 28.61 21.87 12.75
N ALA A 596 29.70 21.68 13.50
CA ALA A 596 30.62 20.55 13.35
C ALA A 596 30.05 19.21 13.87
N SER A 597 28.81 19.17 14.35
CA SER A 597 28.16 17.93 14.78
C SER A 597 26.65 18.13 14.72
N LEU A 598 26.05 17.72 13.60
CA LEU A 598 24.61 17.76 13.36
C LEU A 598 23.93 16.66 14.17
N GLY A 599 23.85 16.81 15.50
CA GLY A 599 23.23 15.83 16.40
C GLY A 599 23.95 14.49 16.56
N SER A 600 24.81 14.11 15.62
CA SER A 600 25.71 12.95 15.73
C SER A 600 26.96 13.30 16.53
N SER A 601 27.55 12.31 17.19
CA SER A 601 28.82 12.47 17.90
C SER A 601 30.04 12.53 16.97
N CYS A 602 29.81 12.54 15.65
CA CYS A 602 30.82 12.63 14.60
C CYS A 602 31.14 14.09 14.24
N GLU A 603 32.31 14.33 13.66
CA GLU A 603 32.86 15.68 13.41
C GLU A 603 32.36 16.36 12.11
N SER A 604 31.78 15.62 11.17
CA SER A 604 31.13 16.24 10.00
C SER A 604 30.29 15.24 9.21
N ALA A 605 29.09 15.66 8.79
CA ALA A 605 28.24 14.97 7.82
C ALA A 605 27.90 15.86 6.60
N LEU A 606 28.68 16.92 6.38
CA LEU A 606 28.46 17.86 5.28
C LEU A 606 28.75 17.19 3.93
N LEU A 607 28.09 17.69 2.87
CA LEU A 607 28.42 17.34 1.48
C LEU A 607 29.40 18.35 0.87
N PHE A 608 29.97 19.22 1.69
CA PHE A 608 30.89 20.27 1.31
C PHE A 608 32.10 20.26 2.24
N SER A 609 33.29 20.36 1.64
CA SER A 609 34.49 20.76 2.37
C SER A 609 34.50 22.28 2.52
N VAL A 610 34.84 22.78 3.70
CA VAL A 610 34.75 24.20 4.01
C VAL A 610 36.14 24.78 4.24
N LYS A 611 36.43 25.90 3.57
CA LYS A 611 37.58 26.74 3.88
C LYS A 611 37.11 28.11 4.33
N TRP A 612 37.57 28.54 5.50
CA TRP A 612 37.33 29.87 6.03
C TRP A 612 38.47 30.80 5.62
N ASP A 613 38.14 31.97 5.07
CA ASP A 613 39.10 33.06 4.96
C ASP A 613 39.36 33.65 6.36
N ASN A 614 40.33 34.56 6.49
CA ASN A 614 40.59 35.31 7.73
C ASN A 614 39.45 36.29 8.11
N GLY A 615 38.23 36.10 7.59
CA GLY A 615 37.01 36.89 7.82
C GLY A 615 35.75 36.00 7.74
N PRO A 616 34.52 36.58 7.67
CA PRO A 616 33.26 35.81 7.75
C PRO A 616 32.90 35.17 6.41
N LYS A 617 33.86 34.74 5.59
CA LYS A 617 33.61 34.15 4.28
C LYS A 617 33.98 32.68 4.31
N ALA A 618 32.97 31.83 4.16
CA ALA A 618 33.15 30.40 3.93
C ALA A 618 33.16 30.08 2.43
N TYR A 619 34.13 29.30 1.99
CA TYR A 619 34.17 28.69 0.65
C TYR A 619 33.84 27.21 0.80
N ALA A 620 32.61 26.84 0.45
CA ALA A 620 32.09 25.49 0.56
C ALA A 620 32.24 24.77 -0.78
N THR A 621 33.22 23.88 -0.89
CA THR A 621 33.48 23.09 -2.11
C THR A 621 32.81 21.74 -2.01
N ALA A 622 31.90 21.47 -2.95
CA ALA A 622 31.14 20.25 -3.05
C ALA A 622 32.04 19.01 -3.10
N LEU A 623 31.73 18.04 -2.26
CA LEU A 623 32.30 16.70 -2.30
C LEU A 623 31.62 15.88 -3.41
N SER A 624 32.18 14.72 -3.75
CA SER A 624 31.56 13.82 -4.74
C SER A 624 30.16 13.33 -4.32
N SER A 625 29.88 13.35 -3.02
CA SER A 625 28.62 12.89 -2.43
C SER A 625 27.41 13.76 -2.76
N VAL A 626 27.59 14.99 -3.29
CA VAL A 626 26.44 15.79 -3.78
C VAL A 626 25.68 15.08 -4.89
N ASN A 627 26.31 14.13 -5.59
CA ASN A 627 25.68 13.32 -6.64
C ASN A 627 25.06 12.02 -6.13
N MET A 628 24.74 11.91 -4.83
CA MET A 628 24.26 10.66 -4.21
C MET A 628 22.98 10.08 -4.85
N PHE A 629 22.22 10.87 -5.60
CA PHE A 629 20.94 10.48 -6.20
C PHE A 629 21.01 10.14 -7.69
N THR A 630 22.16 10.31 -8.33
CA THR A 630 22.44 10.10 -9.76
C THR A 630 23.57 9.11 -9.96
#